data_AF-A0A3R6SW28-F1
#
_entry.id   AF-A0A3R6SW28-F1
#
_cell.length_a   1.000
_cell.length_b   1.000
_cell.length_c   1.000
_cell.angle_alpha   90.00
_cell.angle_beta   90.00
_cell.angle_gamma   90.00
#
_symmetry.space_group_name_H-M   'P 1'
#
loop_
_entity.id
_entity.type
_entity.pdbx_description
1 polymer ?
#
loop_
_entity_poly.entity_id
_entity_poly.type
_entity_poly.pdbx_seq_one_letter_code
_entity_poly.pdbx_strand_id
1 'polypeptide(L)'
;MKSFQYTTNKKTLIVLLSITISICTINTLNNNYSILSYSRNNKELKKVLKHYKNDNKKYNAVLFLIKNMKNKYSYKLIVKDTLNRKNNFCLFDTHIDKNNYQSILDSLNFHLEIDSINDMEHINAQYLIENCDYAFYAWENFPWSKGYTKSIFYEYILPYRINKENLVDWRSFFIKRYKPMIDTMKNEKTIKNISQLIIKDINKQISYSCDALNLKPSLDYKEILYYQKGNCSIIADIIVLALRSMGIASTKDYIPLWGSTDNGHTEVVYFDECCNPVMLQTGNWLAAHPPKIFRQIYSITESSNTEQFDNNNYIDVTNNYIPTTDIRISIKSIPEEVYLAVYNNNKWKEISKGSLFEKQLYLFHNMGRSIIYLPITKTNYNGIKAIDSPLSVDFLGNIRKYKINNESKVDINLTQYLSKIHIIDNIDNYELAYWNISHWSSIPISENKNTGFNAHQVPSNTIYTILDKRNFRLKGRIFTYDNNIIIW
;
A
#
# COMPACT_ATOMS: atom_id res chain seq x y z
N MET A 1 37.62 -37.50 0.83
CA MET A 1 36.37 -38.01 1.42
C MET A 1 36.65 -38.52 2.83
N LYS A 2 36.27 -37.76 3.87
CA LYS A 2 36.13 -38.25 5.25
C LYS A 2 34.71 -37.92 5.69
N SER A 3 33.86 -38.93 5.83
CA SER A 3 32.49 -38.82 6.30
C SER A 3 32.49 -38.74 7.83
N PHE A 4 32.08 -37.59 8.38
CA PHE A 4 31.73 -37.49 9.80
C PHE A 4 30.29 -38.00 9.98
N GLN A 5 30.14 -39.17 10.59
CA GLN A 5 28.85 -39.63 11.10
C GLN A 5 28.60 -38.95 12.46
N TYR A 6 27.64 -38.02 12.51
CA TYR A 6 27.09 -37.55 13.78
C TYR A 6 26.09 -38.59 14.29
N THR A 7 26.45 -39.30 15.35
CA THR A 7 25.49 -40.07 16.16
C THR A 7 24.67 -39.11 17.01
N THR A 8 23.49 -38.70 16.53
CA THR A 8 22.53 -37.94 17.32
C THR A 8 21.90 -38.83 18.39
N ASN A 9 22.10 -38.47 19.65
CA ASN A 9 21.63 -39.21 20.81
C ASN A 9 20.08 -39.14 20.90
N LYS A 10 19.40 -40.29 20.71
CA LYS A 10 17.93 -40.41 20.69
C LYS A 10 17.24 -39.72 21.89
N LYS A 11 17.88 -39.69 23.07
CA LYS A 11 17.35 -39.03 24.27
C LYS A 11 17.30 -37.51 24.12
N THR A 12 18.30 -36.88 23.50
CA THR A 12 18.33 -35.44 23.25
C THR A 12 17.27 -35.02 22.25
N LEU A 13 17.00 -35.86 21.23
CA LEU A 13 15.95 -35.61 20.25
C LEU A 13 14.55 -35.67 20.88
N ILE A 14 14.30 -36.62 21.78
CA ILE A 14 13.01 -36.76 22.50
C ILE A 14 12.80 -35.58 23.46
N VAL A 15 13.85 -35.13 24.15
CA VAL A 15 13.77 -33.97 25.05
C VAL A 15 13.49 -32.69 24.26
N LEU A 16 14.19 -32.46 23.13
CA LEU A 16 13.92 -31.33 22.24
C LEU A 16 12.49 -31.39 21.67
N LEU A 17 12.01 -32.56 21.27
CA LEU A 17 10.63 -32.74 20.79
C LEU A 17 9.62 -32.43 21.91
N SER A 18 9.85 -32.90 23.13
CA SER A 18 8.97 -32.64 24.28
C SER A 18 8.94 -31.17 24.69
N ILE A 19 10.08 -30.47 24.60
CA ILE A 19 10.18 -29.02 24.85
C ILE A 19 9.46 -28.25 23.75
N THR A 20 9.61 -28.64 22.47
CA THR A 20 8.87 -27.98 21.36
C THR A 20 7.36 -28.19 21.47
N ILE A 21 6.90 -29.38 21.87
CA ILE A 21 5.47 -29.66 22.10
C ILE A 21 4.96 -28.85 23.30
N SER A 22 5.73 -28.76 24.39
CA SER A 22 5.36 -27.98 25.58
C SER A 22 5.32 -26.47 25.33
N ILE A 23 6.26 -25.93 24.55
CA ILE A 23 6.25 -24.52 24.15
C ILE A 23 5.09 -24.24 23.20
N CYS A 24 4.79 -25.17 22.28
CA CYS A 24 3.66 -25.02 21.37
C CYS A 24 2.32 -25.07 22.11
N THR A 25 2.16 -25.95 23.11
CA THR A 25 0.95 -26.02 23.94
C THR A 25 0.78 -24.80 24.82
N ILE A 26 1.85 -24.31 25.47
CA ILE A 26 1.84 -23.08 26.28
C ILE A 26 1.50 -21.87 25.41
N ASN A 27 2.05 -21.75 24.20
CA ASN A 27 1.73 -20.67 23.27
C ASN A 27 0.28 -20.74 22.76
N THR A 28 -0.26 -21.94 22.51
CA THR A 28 -1.69 -22.07 22.18
C THR A 28 -2.61 -21.75 23.36
N LEU A 29 -2.25 -22.15 24.58
CA LEU A 29 -3.01 -21.85 25.79
C LEU A 29 -3.00 -20.34 26.08
N ASN A 30 -1.84 -19.70 26.09
CA ASN A 30 -1.71 -18.25 26.30
C ASN A 30 -2.45 -17.43 25.23
N ASN A 31 -2.41 -17.86 23.95
CA ASN A 31 -3.19 -17.25 22.88
C ASN A 31 -4.71 -17.41 23.09
N ASN A 32 -5.17 -18.58 23.54
CA ASN A 32 -6.59 -18.79 23.81
C ASN A 32 -7.06 -17.97 25.02
N TYR A 33 -6.22 -17.80 26.06
CA TYR A 33 -6.51 -16.94 27.20
C TYR A 33 -6.63 -15.45 26.83
N SER A 34 -5.77 -14.93 25.94
CA SER A 34 -5.88 -13.54 25.50
C SER A 34 -7.13 -13.29 24.65
N ILE A 35 -7.50 -14.21 23.74
CA ILE A 35 -8.76 -14.14 22.96
C ILE A 35 -10.00 -14.22 23.86
N LEU A 36 -9.95 -15.05 24.91
CA LEU A 36 -11.02 -15.14 25.92
C LEU A 36 -11.13 -13.86 26.75
N SER A 37 -10.06 -13.09 26.92
CA SER A 37 -10.08 -11.81 27.62
C SER A 37 -10.79 -10.71 26.79
N TYR A 38 -10.55 -10.64 25.49
CA TYR A 38 -11.21 -9.69 24.57
C TYR A 38 -12.71 -9.99 24.37
N SER A 39 -13.06 -11.27 24.23
CA SER A 39 -14.47 -11.69 24.12
C SER A 39 -15.22 -11.65 25.45
N ARG A 40 -14.52 -11.55 26.61
CA ARG A 40 -15.16 -11.57 27.93
C ARG A 40 -16.07 -10.38 28.19
N ASN A 41 -15.85 -9.24 27.54
CA ASN A 41 -16.62 -8.02 27.81
C ASN A 41 -17.69 -7.72 26.73
N ASN A 42 -17.58 -8.29 25.52
CA ASN A 42 -18.57 -8.10 24.46
C ASN A 42 -19.58 -9.27 24.39
N LYS A 43 -20.86 -8.98 24.68
CA LYS A 43 -21.95 -9.97 24.65
C LYS A 43 -22.21 -10.53 23.24
N GLU A 44 -22.06 -9.73 22.19
CA GLU A 44 -22.24 -10.15 20.79
C GLU A 44 -21.15 -11.14 20.38
N LEU A 45 -19.88 -10.87 20.68
CA LEU A 45 -18.78 -11.81 20.38
C LEU A 45 -18.95 -13.16 21.10
N LYS A 46 -19.46 -13.16 22.34
CA LYS A 46 -19.82 -14.41 23.04
C LYS A 46 -20.91 -15.19 22.33
N LYS A 47 -21.92 -14.52 21.76
CA LYS A 47 -22.97 -15.17 20.98
C LYS A 47 -22.38 -15.87 19.75
N VAL A 48 -21.44 -15.22 19.06
CA VAL A 48 -20.73 -15.81 17.91
C VAL A 48 -19.97 -17.07 18.30
N LEU A 49 -19.17 -17.01 19.38
CA LEU A 49 -18.42 -18.19 19.87
C LEU A 49 -19.37 -19.32 20.31
N LYS A 50 -20.47 -18.99 21.00
CA LYS A 50 -21.48 -19.98 21.41
C LYS A 50 -22.18 -20.63 20.20
N HIS A 51 -22.44 -19.86 19.15
CA HIS A 51 -23.09 -20.35 17.93
C HIS A 51 -22.23 -21.45 17.27
N TYR A 52 -20.92 -21.22 17.13
CA TYR A 52 -20.01 -22.16 16.47
C TYR A 52 -19.38 -23.21 17.39
N LYS A 53 -19.79 -23.32 18.66
CA LYS A 53 -19.14 -24.19 19.66
C LYS A 53 -18.99 -25.67 19.25
N ASN A 54 -19.85 -26.16 18.36
CA ASN A 54 -19.86 -27.56 17.89
C ASN A 54 -19.28 -27.71 16.46
N ASP A 55 -18.88 -26.61 15.81
CA ASP A 55 -18.22 -26.61 14.50
C ASP A 55 -16.78 -26.14 14.68
N ASN A 56 -15.85 -27.08 14.86
CA ASN A 56 -14.44 -26.76 15.11
C ASN A 56 -13.81 -25.93 13.98
N LYS A 57 -14.25 -26.07 12.72
CA LYS A 57 -13.67 -25.32 11.61
C LYS A 57 -14.09 -23.85 11.69
N LYS A 58 -15.39 -23.59 11.85
CA LYS A 58 -15.93 -22.24 11.96
C LYS A 58 -15.58 -21.58 13.29
N TYR A 59 -15.53 -22.34 14.38
CA TYR A 59 -15.08 -21.85 15.69
C TYR A 59 -13.66 -21.29 15.62
N ASN A 60 -12.73 -22.03 15.02
CA ASN A 60 -11.35 -21.55 14.84
C ASN A 60 -11.25 -20.34 13.90
N ALA A 61 -12.11 -20.28 12.87
CA ALA A 61 -12.17 -19.13 11.96
C ALA A 61 -12.65 -17.86 12.68
N VAL A 62 -13.71 -17.95 13.48
CA VAL A 62 -14.18 -16.78 14.25
C VAL A 62 -13.22 -16.38 15.36
N LEU A 63 -12.50 -17.33 15.98
CA LEU A 63 -11.41 -17.00 16.90
C LEU A 63 -10.30 -16.21 16.20
N PHE A 64 -9.92 -16.61 14.98
CA PHE A 64 -8.97 -15.85 14.17
C PHE A 64 -9.47 -14.43 13.88
N LEU A 65 -10.75 -14.27 13.52
CA LEU A 65 -11.34 -12.96 13.28
C LEU A 65 -11.29 -12.08 14.54
N ILE A 66 -11.77 -12.59 15.67
CA ILE A 66 -11.83 -11.87 16.94
C ILE A 66 -10.43 -11.50 17.44
N LYS A 67 -9.46 -12.42 17.33
CA LYS A 67 -8.05 -12.17 17.72
C LYS A 67 -7.47 -10.95 16.98
N ASN A 68 -7.81 -10.79 15.71
CA ASN A 68 -7.24 -9.77 14.83
C ASN A 68 -8.18 -8.57 14.62
N MET A 69 -9.21 -8.42 15.45
CA MET A 69 -10.21 -7.35 15.37
C MET A 69 -9.72 -6.00 15.91
N LYS A 70 -8.57 -5.97 16.61
CA LYS A 70 -7.98 -4.73 17.11
C LYS A 70 -7.70 -3.77 15.93
N ASN A 71 -8.02 -2.48 16.16
CA ASN A 71 -7.96 -1.40 15.17
C ASN A 71 -8.87 -1.59 13.93
N LYS A 72 -9.87 -2.46 13.98
CA LYS A 72 -10.94 -2.53 12.96
C LYS A 72 -12.12 -1.67 13.42
N TYR A 73 -12.48 -0.68 12.62
CA TYR A 73 -13.56 0.27 12.90
C TYR A 73 -14.08 0.91 11.61
N SER A 74 -15.29 1.49 11.67
CA SER A 74 -15.87 2.26 10.56
C SER A 74 -15.86 3.76 10.88
N TYR A 75 -15.79 4.61 9.86
CA TYR A 75 -16.07 6.04 10.04
C TYR A 75 -17.52 6.37 9.71
N LYS A 76 -18.19 7.05 10.63
CA LYS A 76 -19.56 7.52 10.47
C LYS A 76 -19.57 9.02 10.27
N LEU A 77 -20.03 9.44 9.10
CA LEU A 77 -20.26 10.85 8.78
C LEU A 77 -21.64 11.24 9.29
N ILE A 78 -21.70 12.29 10.12
CA ILE A 78 -22.92 12.79 10.73
C ILE A 78 -23.09 14.24 10.31
N VAL A 79 -24.06 14.50 9.43
CA VAL A 79 -24.45 15.86 9.06
C VAL A 79 -25.45 16.38 10.08
N LYS A 80 -25.24 17.61 10.58
CA LYS A 80 -26.10 18.26 11.57
C LYS A 80 -26.48 19.67 11.14
N ASP A 81 -27.66 20.11 11.55
CA ASP A 81 -28.10 21.50 11.36
C ASP A 81 -27.56 22.44 12.45
N THR A 82 -27.91 23.73 12.38
CA THR A 82 -27.51 24.77 13.34
C THR A 82 -27.99 24.52 14.77
N LEU A 83 -28.99 23.65 14.96
CA LEU A 83 -29.51 23.25 16.27
C LEU A 83 -28.89 21.90 16.74
N ASN A 84 -27.81 21.44 16.11
CA ASN A 84 -27.14 20.16 16.36
C ASN A 84 -28.04 18.92 16.15
N ARG A 85 -29.13 19.05 15.39
CA ARG A 85 -30.00 17.92 15.06
C ARG A 85 -29.44 17.18 13.85
N LYS A 86 -29.45 15.85 13.90
CA LYS A 86 -29.00 15.00 12.80
C LYS A 86 -29.86 15.24 11.55
N ASN A 87 -29.21 15.39 10.41
CA ASN A 87 -29.82 15.53 9.10
C ASN A 87 -29.45 14.34 8.21
N ASN A 88 -30.32 13.98 7.27
CA ASN A 88 -30.12 12.85 6.34
C ASN A 88 -29.44 13.25 5.03
N PHE A 89 -28.84 14.44 4.96
CA PHE A 89 -28.11 14.91 3.78
C PHE A 89 -27.02 13.92 3.36
N CYS A 90 -27.07 13.45 2.12
CA CYS A 90 -26.12 12.50 1.57
C CYS A 90 -24.91 13.22 0.97
N LEU A 91 -23.74 13.07 1.60
CA LEU A 91 -22.49 13.65 1.10
C LEU A 91 -21.93 12.93 -0.14
N PHE A 92 -22.34 11.69 -0.37
CA PHE A 92 -21.83 10.85 -1.45
C PHE A 92 -22.73 10.90 -2.68
N ASP A 93 -23.14 12.10 -3.08
CA ASP A 93 -23.89 12.34 -4.32
C ASP A 93 -22.94 12.61 -5.50
N THR A 94 -23.31 12.19 -6.71
CA THR A 94 -22.48 12.33 -7.92
C THR A 94 -21.97 13.75 -8.19
N HIS A 95 -22.71 14.78 -7.76
CA HIS A 95 -22.34 16.18 -7.95
C HIS A 95 -21.44 16.75 -6.84
N ILE A 96 -21.24 16.02 -5.75
CA ILE A 96 -20.42 16.43 -4.61
C ILE A 96 -18.99 15.88 -4.76
N ASP A 97 -17.99 16.71 -4.46
CA ASP A 97 -16.58 16.35 -4.55
C ASP A 97 -15.77 17.05 -3.44
N LYS A 98 -14.46 16.78 -3.38
CA LYS A 98 -13.57 17.34 -2.35
C LYS A 98 -13.47 18.87 -2.41
N ASN A 99 -13.80 19.50 -3.54
CA ASN A 99 -13.66 20.93 -3.76
C ASN A 99 -14.92 21.70 -3.40
N ASN A 100 -16.12 21.09 -3.53
CA ASN A 100 -17.39 21.79 -3.31
C ASN A 100 -18.14 21.39 -2.04
N TYR A 101 -17.85 20.23 -1.42
CA TYR A 101 -18.69 19.70 -0.33
C TYR A 101 -18.86 20.69 0.84
N GLN A 102 -17.80 21.41 1.21
CA GLN A 102 -17.86 22.37 2.31
C GLN A 102 -18.79 23.54 1.98
N SER A 103 -18.67 24.11 0.78
CA SER A 103 -19.54 25.20 0.33
C SER A 103 -21.02 24.80 0.30
N ILE A 104 -21.30 23.53 -0.06
CA ILE A 104 -22.65 22.98 -0.06
C ILE A 104 -23.19 22.87 1.37
N LEU A 105 -22.41 22.29 2.29
CA LEU A 105 -22.79 22.21 3.70
C LEU A 105 -23.05 23.60 4.29
N ASP A 106 -22.15 24.56 4.05
CA ASP A 106 -22.27 25.93 4.54
C ASP A 106 -23.54 26.60 3.99
N SER A 107 -23.85 26.43 2.70
CA SER A 107 -25.05 27.01 2.08
C SER A 107 -26.36 26.46 2.66
N LEU A 108 -26.34 25.23 3.18
CA LEU A 108 -27.47 24.59 3.84
C LEU A 108 -27.48 24.81 5.36
N ASN A 109 -26.52 25.58 5.89
CA ASN A 109 -26.27 25.76 7.32
C ASN A 109 -26.09 24.41 8.05
N PHE A 110 -25.38 23.49 7.40
CA PHE A 110 -25.01 22.19 7.95
C PHE A 110 -23.54 22.16 8.35
N HIS A 111 -23.24 21.37 9.38
CA HIS A 111 -21.87 21.02 9.74
C HIS A 111 -21.70 19.51 9.77
N LEU A 112 -20.46 19.06 9.60
CA LEU A 112 -20.09 17.66 9.56
C LEU A 112 -19.34 17.26 10.83
N GLU A 113 -19.80 16.20 11.46
CA GLU A 113 -19.04 15.46 12.47
C GLU A 113 -18.63 14.09 11.93
N ILE A 114 -17.43 13.66 12.31
CA ILE A 114 -16.88 12.36 11.95
C ILE A 114 -16.65 11.57 13.23
N ASP A 115 -17.32 10.43 13.34
CA ASP A 115 -17.20 9.51 14.46
C ASP A 115 -16.58 8.18 14.01
N SER A 116 -16.04 7.41 14.95
CA SER A 116 -15.46 6.08 14.70
C SER A 116 -16.20 5.01 15.50
N ILE A 117 -16.63 3.94 14.84
CA ILE A 117 -17.34 2.82 15.47
C ILE A 117 -16.41 1.62 15.53
N ASN A 118 -15.90 1.30 16.73
CA ASN A 118 -14.99 0.18 16.95
C ASN A 118 -15.73 -1.18 16.86
N ASP A 119 -15.20 -2.10 16.06
CA ASP A 119 -15.84 -3.41 15.86
C ASP A 119 -15.81 -4.26 17.12
N MET A 120 -14.72 -4.21 17.91
CA MET A 120 -14.61 -4.99 19.15
C MET A 120 -15.68 -4.63 20.17
N GLU A 121 -16.27 -3.44 20.06
CA GLU A 121 -17.31 -2.93 20.96
C GLU A 121 -18.72 -3.05 20.35
N HIS A 122 -18.86 -2.79 19.05
CA HIS A 122 -20.16 -2.58 18.42
C HIS A 122 -20.55 -3.59 17.35
N ILE A 123 -19.69 -4.56 16.99
CA ILE A 123 -20.05 -5.55 15.97
C ILE A 123 -21.24 -6.41 16.42
N ASN A 124 -22.20 -6.58 15.52
CA ASN A 124 -23.38 -7.39 15.75
C ASN A 124 -23.06 -8.89 15.52
N ALA A 125 -23.55 -9.78 16.38
CA ALA A 125 -23.28 -11.21 16.28
C ALA A 125 -23.84 -11.82 15.00
N GLN A 126 -25.05 -11.43 14.60
CA GLN A 126 -25.71 -11.93 13.38
C GLN A 126 -24.88 -11.59 12.15
N TYR A 127 -24.42 -10.33 12.05
CA TYR A 127 -23.57 -9.90 10.94
C TYR A 127 -22.28 -10.74 10.82
N LEU A 128 -21.59 -10.98 11.94
CA LEU A 128 -20.34 -11.75 11.92
C LEU A 128 -20.57 -13.24 11.63
N ILE A 129 -21.67 -13.82 12.15
CA ILE A 129 -22.09 -15.20 11.86
C ILE A 129 -22.38 -15.34 10.36
N GLU A 130 -23.25 -14.50 9.80
CA GLU A 130 -23.62 -14.52 8.38
C GLU A 130 -22.40 -14.34 7.48
N ASN A 131 -21.50 -13.41 7.81
CA ASN A 131 -20.27 -13.23 7.04
C ASN A 131 -19.37 -14.46 7.04
N CYS A 132 -19.21 -15.09 8.20
CA CYS A 132 -18.46 -16.33 8.33
C CYS A 132 -19.11 -17.45 7.49
N ASP A 133 -20.43 -17.64 7.62
CA ASP A 133 -21.17 -18.66 6.88
C ASP A 133 -21.07 -18.47 5.36
N TYR A 134 -21.24 -17.25 4.85
CA TYR A 134 -21.07 -16.97 3.43
C TYR A 134 -19.63 -17.17 2.96
N ALA A 135 -18.63 -16.86 3.78
CA ALA A 135 -17.23 -17.12 3.42
C ALA A 135 -16.94 -18.62 3.29
N PHE A 136 -17.44 -19.44 4.23
CA PHE A 136 -17.34 -20.90 4.15
C PHE A 136 -18.12 -21.46 2.96
N TYR A 137 -19.35 -20.98 2.73
CA TYR A 137 -20.13 -21.38 1.56
C TYR A 137 -19.36 -21.14 0.27
N ALA A 138 -18.82 -19.94 0.08
CA ALA A 138 -18.07 -19.59 -1.12
C ALA A 138 -16.79 -20.43 -1.27
N TRP A 139 -16.03 -20.60 -0.19
CA TRP A 139 -14.78 -21.38 -0.20
C TRP A 139 -15.00 -22.87 -0.46
N GLU A 140 -16.05 -23.47 0.10
CA GLU A 140 -16.32 -24.92 -0.01
C GLU A 140 -17.08 -25.30 -1.29
N ASN A 141 -17.91 -24.39 -1.84
CA ASN A 141 -18.82 -24.74 -2.95
C ASN A 141 -18.36 -24.21 -4.31
N PHE A 142 -17.56 -23.16 -4.40
CA PHE A 142 -17.10 -22.66 -5.70
C PHE A 142 -15.89 -23.45 -6.22
N PRO A 143 -15.93 -23.98 -7.47
CA PRO A 143 -14.88 -24.87 -7.98
C PRO A 143 -13.48 -24.28 -7.96
N TRP A 144 -13.34 -22.99 -8.27
CA TRP A 144 -12.07 -22.27 -8.32
C TRP A 144 -11.46 -22.01 -6.94
N SER A 145 -12.23 -22.14 -5.86
CA SER A 145 -11.74 -21.91 -4.48
C SER A 145 -11.05 -23.13 -3.87
N LYS A 146 -11.14 -24.30 -4.51
CA LYS A 146 -10.66 -25.60 -3.99
C LYS A 146 -9.14 -25.65 -3.79
N GLY A 147 -8.37 -24.87 -4.56
CA GLY A 147 -6.91 -24.82 -4.46
C GLY A 147 -6.41 -24.05 -3.23
N TYR A 148 -7.26 -23.26 -2.57
CA TYR A 148 -6.82 -22.41 -1.48
C TYR A 148 -6.55 -23.18 -0.20
N THR A 149 -5.39 -22.90 0.39
CA THR A 149 -5.04 -23.36 1.73
C THR A 149 -5.87 -22.65 2.80
N LYS A 150 -5.90 -23.22 4.00
CA LYS A 150 -6.57 -22.62 5.16
C LYS A 150 -6.04 -21.21 5.48
N SER A 151 -4.74 -20.97 5.34
CA SER A 151 -4.16 -19.64 5.60
C SER A 151 -4.62 -18.60 4.57
N ILE A 152 -4.69 -18.98 3.29
CA ILE A 152 -5.23 -18.11 2.23
C ILE A 152 -6.70 -17.79 2.49
N PHE A 153 -7.49 -18.80 2.85
CA PHE A 153 -8.88 -18.60 3.24
C PHE A 153 -8.99 -17.61 4.43
N TYR A 154 -8.20 -17.79 5.49
CA TYR A 154 -8.29 -16.96 6.71
C TYR A 154 -7.89 -15.50 6.47
N GLU A 155 -6.85 -15.24 5.67
CA GLU A 155 -6.37 -13.88 5.43
C GLU A 155 -7.12 -13.15 4.31
N TYR A 156 -7.63 -13.86 3.31
CA TYR A 156 -8.00 -13.25 2.04
C TYR A 156 -9.40 -13.60 1.54
N ILE A 157 -10.15 -14.48 2.21
CA ILE A 157 -11.57 -14.75 1.91
C ILE A 157 -12.43 -14.50 3.14
N LEU A 158 -12.09 -15.11 4.28
CA LEU A 158 -12.83 -15.07 5.55
C LEU A 158 -13.12 -13.67 6.11
N PRO A 159 -12.20 -12.67 6.02
CA PRO A 159 -12.42 -11.38 6.65
C PRO A 159 -13.74 -10.73 6.25
N TYR A 160 -14.50 -10.25 7.24
CA TYR A 160 -15.79 -9.59 7.03
C TYR A 160 -15.66 -8.14 6.51
N ARG A 161 -14.44 -7.62 6.46
CA ARG A 161 -14.10 -6.30 5.92
C ARG A 161 -12.74 -6.28 5.26
N ILE A 162 -12.48 -5.27 4.45
CA ILE A 162 -11.17 -4.99 3.86
C ILE A 162 -10.55 -3.71 4.41
N ASN A 163 -11.33 -2.72 4.83
CA ASN A 163 -10.81 -1.42 5.27
C ASN A 163 -11.68 -0.87 6.42
N LYS A 164 -12.16 0.38 6.31
CA LYS A 164 -13.00 1.06 7.31
C LYS A 164 -14.40 1.40 6.76
N GLU A 165 -14.89 0.58 5.82
CA GLU A 165 -16.24 0.64 5.25
C GLU A 165 -17.31 0.35 6.31
N ASN A 166 -18.54 0.83 6.14
CA ASN A 166 -19.62 0.43 7.05
C ASN A 166 -19.89 -1.09 6.94
N LEU A 167 -20.29 -1.70 8.05
CA LEU A 167 -20.66 -3.10 8.10
C LEU A 167 -22.08 -3.30 7.55
N VAL A 168 -22.18 -3.65 6.27
CA VAL A 168 -23.43 -3.95 5.55
C VAL A 168 -23.37 -5.32 4.88
N ASP A 169 -24.52 -5.90 4.50
CA ASP A 169 -24.62 -7.23 3.89
C ASP A 169 -24.07 -7.27 2.45
N TRP A 170 -22.74 -7.19 2.32
CA TRP A 170 -22.05 -7.15 1.03
C TRP A 170 -21.88 -8.53 0.40
N ARG A 171 -21.74 -9.60 1.20
CA ARG A 171 -21.54 -10.97 0.67
C ARG A 171 -22.75 -11.47 -0.09
N SER A 172 -23.92 -11.42 0.54
CA SER A 172 -25.19 -11.79 -0.08
C SER A 172 -25.47 -10.94 -1.31
N PHE A 173 -25.23 -9.62 -1.23
CA PHE A 173 -25.39 -8.71 -2.35
C PHE A 173 -24.55 -9.11 -3.56
N PHE A 174 -23.23 -9.30 -3.38
CA PHE A 174 -22.34 -9.63 -4.49
C PHE A 174 -22.50 -11.06 -4.99
N ILE A 175 -22.84 -12.04 -4.14
CA ILE A 175 -23.20 -13.39 -4.58
C ILE A 175 -24.43 -13.33 -5.50
N LYS A 176 -25.49 -12.64 -5.08
CA LYS A 176 -26.72 -12.47 -5.88
C LYS A 176 -26.45 -11.79 -7.23
N ARG A 177 -25.52 -10.83 -7.25
CA ARG A 177 -25.12 -10.12 -8.46
C ARG A 177 -24.30 -11.00 -9.41
N TYR A 178 -23.22 -11.62 -8.92
CA TYR A 178 -22.21 -12.22 -9.78
C TYR A 178 -22.40 -13.71 -10.04
N LYS A 179 -23.05 -14.46 -9.15
CA LYS A 179 -23.29 -15.90 -9.39
C LYS A 179 -24.01 -16.13 -10.73
N PRO A 180 -25.13 -15.44 -11.07
CA PRO A 180 -25.79 -15.63 -12.37
C PRO A 180 -24.90 -15.21 -13.56
N MET A 181 -24.12 -14.14 -13.43
CA MET A 181 -23.21 -13.66 -14.48
C MET A 181 -22.08 -14.66 -14.76
N ILE A 182 -21.55 -15.28 -13.70
CA ILE A 182 -20.51 -16.31 -13.81
C ILE A 182 -21.08 -17.63 -14.32
N ASP A 183 -22.29 -18.01 -13.89
CA ASP A 183 -22.92 -19.24 -14.36
C ASP A 183 -23.19 -19.22 -15.88
N THR A 184 -23.49 -18.03 -16.42
CA THR A 184 -23.79 -17.79 -17.84
C THR A 184 -22.60 -17.28 -18.67
N MET A 185 -21.41 -17.12 -18.08
CA MET A 185 -20.25 -16.63 -18.82
C MET A 185 -19.79 -17.66 -19.86
N LYS A 186 -19.44 -17.18 -21.07
CA LYS A 186 -18.94 -18.03 -22.16
C LYS A 186 -17.50 -18.48 -21.96
N ASN A 187 -16.69 -17.62 -21.32
CA ASN A 187 -15.29 -17.90 -21.04
C ASN A 187 -15.18 -19.02 -19.99
N GLU A 188 -14.05 -19.71 -19.97
CA GLU A 188 -13.75 -20.66 -18.91
C GLU A 188 -13.80 -19.97 -17.54
N LYS A 189 -14.35 -20.67 -16.53
CA LYS A 189 -14.57 -20.18 -15.16
C LYS A 189 -13.28 -20.23 -14.32
N THR A 190 -12.20 -19.67 -14.85
CA THR A 190 -10.92 -19.49 -14.14
C THR A 190 -10.98 -18.27 -13.22
N ILE A 191 -10.12 -18.23 -12.19
CA ILE A 191 -10.06 -17.09 -11.27
C ILE A 191 -9.81 -15.79 -12.02
N LYS A 192 -8.89 -15.81 -13.00
CA LYS A 192 -8.57 -14.66 -13.84
C LYS A 192 -9.78 -14.16 -14.62
N ASN A 193 -10.51 -15.05 -15.31
CA ASN A 193 -11.64 -14.65 -16.14
C ASN A 193 -12.81 -14.14 -15.29
N ILE A 194 -13.07 -14.76 -14.15
CA ILE A 194 -14.10 -14.29 -13.20
C ILE A 194 -13.71 -12.91 -12.63
N SER A 195 -12.45 -12.73 -12.24
CA SER A 195 -11.96 -11.45 -11.73
C SER A 195 -12.07 -10.35 -12.78
N GLN A 196 -11.74 -10.65 -14.04
CA GLN A 196 -11.91 -9.74 -15.18
C GLN A 196 -13.38 -9.39 -15.44
N LEU A 197 -14.31 -10.33 -15.28
CA LEU A 197 -15.74 -10.09 -15.39
C LEU A 197 -16.22 -9.11 -14.31
N ILE A 198 -15.85 -9.36 -13.06
CA ILE A 198 -16.26 -8.55 -11.90
C ILE A 198 -15.73 -7.12 -12.03
N ILE A 199 -14.43 -6.95 -12.31
CA ILE A 199 -13.86 -5.60 -12.45
C ILE A 199 -14.46 -4.83 -13.64
N LYS A 200 -14.72 -5.51 -14.76
CA LYS A 200 -15.36 -4.89 -15.92
C LYS A 200 -16.77 -4.42 -15.59
N ASP A 201 -17.51 -5.16 -14.79
CA ASP A 201 -18.85 -4.76 -14.34
C ASP A 201 -18.80 -3.57 -13.36
N ILE A 202 -17.91 -3.61 -12.37
CA ILE A 202 -17.71 -2.53 -11.40
C ILE A 202 -17.27 -1.23 -12.10
N ASN A 203 -16.29 -1.29 -13.02
CA ASN A 203 -15.77 -0.12 -13.72
C ASN A 203 -16.77 0.52 -14.70
N LYS A 204 -17.88 -0.17 -15.04
CA LYS A 204 -18.99 0.45 -15.79
C LYS A 204 -19.85 1.36 -14.90
N GLN A 205 -19.87 1.09 -13.59
CA GLN A 205 -20.73 1.78 -12.62
C GLN A 205 -19.96 2.81 -11.80
N ILE A 206 -18.67 2.58 -11.57
CA ILE A 206 -17.84 3.39 -10.69
C ILE A 206 -16.62 3.89 -11.47
N SER A 207 -16.48 5.21 -11.56
CA SER A 207 -15.38 5.86 -12.26
C SER A 207 -14.27 6.31 -11.31
N TYR A 208 -13.02 6.20 -11.76
CA TYR A 208 -11.91 6.82 -11.04
C TYR A 208 -12.03 8.35 -11.09
N SER A 209 -11.89 8.99 -9.93
CA SER A 209 -11.81 10.45 -9.83
C SER A 209 -10.82 10.85 -8.73
N CYS A 210 -9.85 11.69 -9.08
CA CYS A 210 -8.92 12.30 -8.12
C CYS A 210 -9.59 13.39 -7.26
N ASP A 211 -10.78 13.85 -7.65
CA ASP A 211 -11.57 14.84 -6.93
C ASP A 211 -12.65 14.21 -6.05
N ALA A 212 -12.83 12.89 -6.10
CA ALA A 212 -13.76 12.17 -5.24
C ALA A 212 -13.58 12.56 -3.77
N LEU A 213 -14.70 12.73 -3.08
CA LEU A 213 -14.78 13.11 -1.70
C LEU A 213 -14.15 12.02 -0.83
N ASN A 214 -13.13 12.41 -0.04
CA ASN A 214 -12.32 11.49 0.74
C ASN A 214 -12.42 11.77 2.25
N LEU A 215 -13.63 12.04 2.75
CA LEU A 215 -13.90 12.30 4.18
C LEU A 215 -13.80 11.04 5.05
N LYS A 216 -13.83 9.86 4.44
CA LYS A 216 -13.48 8.59 5.07
C LYS A 216 -12.70 7.71 4.09
N PRO A 217 -11.81 6.83 4.57
CA PRO A 217 -10.88 6.08 3.73
C PRO A 217 -11.51 4.90 2.97
N SER A 218 -12.78 4.59 3.21
CA SER A 218 -13.52 3.54 2.50
C SER A 218 -15.01 3.81 2.52
N LEU A 219 -15.69 3.43 1.45
CA LEU A 219 -17.15 3.45 1.32
C LEU A 219 -17.68 2.01 1.36
N ASP A 220 -18.90 1.82 1.85
CA ASP A 220 -19.60 0.56 1.65
C ASP A 220 -20.21 0.46 0.25
N TYR A 221 -20.69 -0.74 -0.14
CA TYR A 221 -21.20 -0.97 -1.49
C TYR A 221 -22.45 -0.12 -1.82
N LYS A 222 -23.26 0.28 -0.83
CA LYS A 222 -24.43 1.14 -1.07
C LYS A 222 -23.98 2.57 -1.35
N GLU A 223 -23.05 3.07 -0.54
CA GLU A 223 -22.50 4.42 -0.68
C GLU A 223 -21.79 4.61 -2.02
N ILE A 224 -20.88 3.72 -2.41
CA ILE A 224 -20.12 3.86 -3.67
C ILE A 224 -20.97 3.62 -4.93
N LEU A 225 -21.99 2.76 -4.89
CA LEU A 225 -22.91 2.58 -6.02
C LEU A 225 -23.84 3.78 -6.18
N TYR A 226 -24.16 4.49 -5.10
CA TYR A 226 -24.85 5.76 -5.17
C TYR A 226 -23.89 6.87 -5.67
N TYR A 227 -22.66 6.91 -5.16
CA TYR A 227 -21.68 7.95 -5.49
C TYR A 227 -21.10 7.85 -6.90
N GLN A 228 -20.95 6.63 -7.41
CA GLN A 228 -20.46 6.28 -8.75
C GLN A 228 -19.04 6.79 -9.09
N LYS A 229 -18.30 7.30 -8.11
CA LYS A 229 -16.90 7.70 -8.28
C LYS A 229 -16.07 7.46 -7.03
N GLY A 230 -14.77 7.24 -7.21
CA GLY A 230 -13.86 7.01 -6.09
C GLY A 230 -12.40 7.12 -6.51
N ASN A 231 -11.50 7.21 -5.53
CA ASN A 231 -10.07 7.04 -5.77
C ASN A 231 -9.70 5.55 -5.90
N CYS A 232 -8.44 5.25 -6.22
CA CYS A 232 -7.97 3.87 -6.43
C CYS A 232 -8.21 2.97 -5.21
N SER A 233 -8.06 3.49 -3.98
CA SER A 233 -8.29 2.70 -2.77
C SER A 233 -9.76 2.31 -2.58
N ILE A 234 -10.69 3.26 -2.74
CA ILE A 234 -12.13 3.00 -2.58
C ILE A 234 -12.63 2.01 -3.63
N ILE A 235 -12.18 2.15 -4.88
CA ILE A 235 -12.55 1.23 -5.97
C ILE A 235 -11.97 -0.17 -5.68
N ALA A 236 -10.72 -0.25 -5.24
CA ALA A 236 -10.09 -1.51 -4.87
C ALA A 236 -10.82 -2.23 -3.74
N ASP A 237 -11.30 -1.50 -2.72
CA ASP A 237 -12.08 -2.07 -1.61
C ASP A 237 -13.31 -2.83 -2.13
N ILE A 238 -14.08 -2.22 -3.03
CA ILE A 238 -15.31 -2.82 -3.57
C ILE A 238 -15.03 -4.02 -4.48
N ILE A 239 -13.97 -3.96 -5.30
CA ILE A 239 -13.57 -5.09 -6.12
C ILE A 239 -13.14 -6.26 -5.22
N VAL A 240 -12.35 -6.00 -4.17
CA VAL A 240 -11.92 -7.05 -3.22
C VAL A 240 -13.13 -7.70 -2.55
N LEU A 241 -14.08 -6.92 -2.03
CA LEU A 241 -15.30 -7.47 -1.42
C LEU A 241 -16.11 -8.31 -2.43
N ALA A 242 -16.25 -7.85 -3.67
CA ALA A 242 -16.91 -8.62 -4.72
C ALA A 242 -16.21 -9.96 -5.01
N LEU A 243 -14.88 -9.96 -5.17
CA LEU A 243 -14.09 -11.17 -5.38
C LEU A 243 -14.22 -12.16 -4.20
N ARG A 244 -14.11 -11.66 -2.96
CA ARG A 244 -14.23 -12.47 -1.74
C ARG A 244 -15.62 -13.11 -1.61
N SER A 245 -16.67 -12.42 -2.05
CA SER A 245 -18.03 -12.97 -2.04
C SER A 245 -18.18 -14.20 -2.95
N MET A 246 -17.39 -14.24 -4.03
CA MET A 246 -17.32 -15.35 -4.98
C MET A 246 -16.24 -16.36 -4.60
N GLY A 247 -15.71 -16.32 -3.37
CA GLY A 247 -14.72 -17.26 -2.88
C GLY A 247 -13.34 -17.10 -3.51
N ILE A 248 -13.08 -16.02 -4.24
CA ILE A 248 -11.75 -15.68 -4.77
C ILE A 248 -10.99 -14.96 -3.65
N ALA A 249 -9.87 -15.54 -3.23
CA ALA A 249 -8.99 -14.91 -2.26
C ALA A 249 -8.44 -13.61 -2.87
N SER A 250 -8.61 -12.50 -2.16
CA SER A 250 -8.18 -11.20 -2.64
C SER A 250 -7.86 -10.22 -1.53
N THR A 251 -7.07 -9.21 -1.85
CA THR A 251 -6.67 -8.11 -0.96
C THR A 251 -6.18 -6.90 -1.78
N LYS A 252 -5.57 -5.93 -1.10
CA LYS A 252 -4.92 -4.79 -1.72
C LYS A 252 -3.43 -4.82 -1.50
N ASP A 253 -2.67 -4.48 -2.54
CA ASP A 253 -1.27 -4.12 -2.42
C ASP A 253 -1.13 -2.60 -2.63
N TYR A 254 -0.37 -1.95 -1.76
CA TYR A 254 -0.14 -0.52 -1.75
C TYR A 254 1.27 -0.20 -2.19
N ILE A 255 1.38 0.69 -3.17
CA ILE A 255 2.63 1.26 -3.66
C ILE A 255 2.65 2.70 -3.17
N PRO A 256 3.37 3.02 -2.08
CA PRO A 256 3.27 4.35 -1.46
C PRO A 256 3.70 5.47 -2.39
N LEU A 257 4.76 5.23 -3.12
CA LEU A 257 5.37 6.15 -4.06
C LEU A 257 5.94 5.31 -5.20
N TRP A 258 5.76 5.75 -6.43
CA TRP A 258 6.53 5.23 -7.55
C TRP A 258 7.95 5.81 -7.53
N GLY A 259 8.94 5.00 -7.90
CA GLY A 259 10.34 5.44 -8.00
C GLY A 259 10.60 6.24 -9.27
N SER A 260 9.70 6.11 -10.26
CA SER A 260 9.88 6.63 -11.59
C SER A 260 8.74 7.60 -11.99
N THR A 261 7.50 7.38 -11.56
CA THR A 261 6.43 8.38 -11.74
C THR A 261 6.06 9.06 -10.42
N ASP A 262 5.16 10.03 -10.48
CA ASP A 262 4.63 10.71 -9.30
C ASP A 262 3.42 9.95 -8.70
N ASN A 263 3.15 10.25 -7.43
CA ASN A 263 2.12 9.60 -6.60
C ASN A 263 2.43 8.15 -6.23
N GLY A 264 1.48 7.53 -5.53
CA GLY A 264 1.43 6.11 -5.24
C GLY A 264 0.25 5.44 -5.95
N HIS A 265 -0.04 4.20 -5.58
CA HIS A 265 -1.17 3.45 -6.13
C HIS A 265 -1.67 2.38 -5.16
N THR A 266 -2.95 2.05 -5.26
CA THR A 266 -3.55 0.91 -4.56
C THR A 266 -4.05 -0.07 -5.61
N GLU A 267 -3.55 -1.29 -5.55
CA GLU A 267 -3.81 -2.33 -6.53
C GLU A 267 -4.64 -3.46 -5.92
N VAL A 268 -5.63 -3.95 -6.67
CA VAL A 268 -6.34 -5.18 -6.31
C VAL A 268 -5.46 -6.38 -6.62
N VAL A 269 -5.33 -7.27 -5.65
CA VAL A 269 -4.62 -8.54 -5.80
C VAL A 269 -5.61 -9.66 -5.56
N TYR A 270 -5.66 -10.61 -6.49
CA TYR A 270 -6.29 -11.91 -6.27
C TYR A 270 -5.21 -12.98 -6.15
N PHE A 271 -5.54 -14.13 -5.58
CA PHE A 271 -4.65 -15.29 -5.56
C PHE A 271 -5.10 -16.27 -6.63
N ASP A 272 -4.18 -16.80 -7.42
CA ASP A 272 -4.49 -17.81 -8.43
C ASP A 272 -4.80 -19.18 -7.79
N GLU A 273 -5.08 -20.18 -8.63
CA GLU A 273 -5.42 -21.54 -8.21
C GLU A 273 -4.28 -22.23 -7.42
N CYS A 274 -3.05 -21.72 -7.54
CA CYS A 274 -1.85 -22.18 -6.84
C CYS A 274 -1.50 -21.31 -5.62
N CYS A 275 -2.40 -20.40 -5.21
CA CYS A 275 -2.18 -19.44 -4.13
C CYS A 275 -1.08 -18.40 -4.40
N ASN A 276 -0.72 -18.14 -5.66
CA ASN A 276 0.20 -17.05 -5.99
C ASN A 276 -0.57 -15.73 -6.11
N PRO A 277 -0.04 -14.62 -5.56
CA PRO A 277 -0.68 -13.32 -5.72
C PRO A 277 -0.51 -12.78 -7.15
N VAL A 278 -1.59 -12.24 -7.69
CA VAL A 278 -1.63 -11.63 -9.03
C VAL A 278 -2.28 -10.26 -8.95
N MET A 279 -1.55 -9.23 -9.40
CA MET A 279 -2.08 -7.88 -9.59
C MET A 279 -3.08 -7.88 -10.75
N LEU A 280 -4.28 -7.35 -10.52
CA LEU A 280 -5.39 -7.42 -11.46
C LEU A 280 -5.22 -6.48 -12.67
N GLN A 281 -4.59 -5.32 -12.49
CA GLN A 281 -4.44 -4.24 -13.47
C GLN A 281 -3.00 -3.70 -13.57
N THR A 282 -2.24 -3.67 -12.46
CA THR A 282 -0.96 -2.95 -12.39
C THR A 282 0.22 -3.67 -13.06
N GLY A 283 0.07 -4.92 -13.51
CA GLY A 283 1.19 -5.73 -14.03
C GLY A 283 2.17 -4.98 -14.95
N ASN A 284 1.67 -4.31 -16.01
CA ASN A 284 2.52 -3.55 -16.94
C ASN A 284 3.09 -2.25 -16.34
N TRP A 285 2.44 -1.68 -15.33
CA TRP A 285 2.86 -0.44 -14.65
C TRP A 285 4.02 -0.66 -13.68
N LEU A 286 4.40 -1.90 -13.35
CA LEU A 286 5.58 -2.18 -12.53
C LEU A 286 6.90 -1.70 -13.17
N ALA A 287 6.89 -1.40 -14.47
CA ALA A 287 7.97 -0.68 -15.16
C ALA A 287 8.19 0.75 -14.59
N ALA A 288 7.26 1.29 -13.80
CA ALA A 288 7.44 2.52 -13.04
C ALA A 288 8.26 2.35 -11.75
N HIS A 289 8.91 1.19 -11.58
CA HIS A 289 9.90 0.86 -10.57
C HIS A 289 9.46 1.25 -9.15
N PRO A 290 8.55 0.47 -8.51
CA PRO A 290 8.14 0.76 -7.16
C PRO A 290 9.29 0.48 -6.18
N PRO A 291 9.69 1.43 -5.32
CA PRO A 291 10.70 1.20 -4.28
C PRO A 291 10.22 0.21 -3.21
N LYS A 292 8.91 0.19 -2.95
CA LYS A 292 8.24 -0.67 -1.98
C LYS A 292 6.83 -1.01 -2.43
N ILE A 293 6.39 -2.24 -2.12
CA ILE A 293 5.02 -2.72 -2.30
C ILE A 293 4.61 -3.41 -1.00
N PHE A 294 3.49 -2.98 -0.42
CA PHE A 294 2.99 -3.49 0.84
C PHE A 294 1.63 -4.15 0.68
N ARG A 295 1.53 -5.43 1.05
CA ARG A 295 0.26 -6.16 1.02
C ARG A 295 -0.50 -5.95 2.29
N GLN A 296 -1.78 -5.60 2.16
CA GLN A 296 -2.70 -5.62 3.28
C GLN A 296 -3.07 -7.06 3.63
N ILE A 297 -2.97 -7.39 4.91
CA ILE A 297 -3.46 -8.64 5.51
C ILE A 297 -4.55 -8.33 6.55
N TYR A 298 -5.28 -9.35 6.97
CA TYR A 298 -6.28 -9.17 8.02
C TYR A 298 -5.64 -9.21 9.40
N SER A 299 -4.73 -10.16 9.61
CA SER A 299 -4.03 -10.34 10.87
C SER A 299 -3.17 -9.15 11.27
N ILE A 300 -2.91 -9.06 12.57
CA ILE A 300 -2.05 -8.03 13.15
C ILE A 300 -0.66 -8.63 13.36
N THR A 301 0.35 -7.99 12.80
CA THR A 301 1.76 -8.36 12.97
C THR A 301 2.35 -7.69 14.20
N GLU A 302 3.26 -8.39 14.88
CA GLU A 302 4.01 -7.84 16.02
C GLU A 302 5.17 -6.93 15.55
N SER A 303 5.65 -7.13 14.33
CA SER A 303 6.70 -6.35 13.69
C SER A 303 6.12 -5.41 12.63
N SER A 304 5.89 -4.15 12.99
CA SER A 304 5.63 -3.10 12.00
C SER A 304 6.96 -2.70 11.35
N ASN A 305 7.41 -3.46 10.35
CA ASN A 305 8.47 -2.99 9.44
C ASN A 305 8.00 -1.80 8.58
N THR A 306 6.77 -1.34 8.79
CA THR A 306 6.08 -0.35 7.96
C THR A 306 5.44 0.72 8.85
N GLU A 307 6.25 1.61 9.43
CA GLU A 307 5.76 2.82 10.13
C GLU A 307 4.91 3.75 9.24
N GLN A 308 4.84 3.45 7.94
CA GLN A 308 4.05 4.18 6.96
C GLN A 308 2.53 3.91 7.05
N PHE A 309 2.10 2.91 7.81
CA PHE A 309 0.67 2.61 7.99
C PHE A 309 0.31 2.61 9.47
N ASP A 310 -0.83 3.25 9.79
CA ASP A 310 -1.37 3.36 11.15
C ASP A 310 -1.72 2.01 11.81
N ASN A 311 -1.68 0.92 11.03
CA ASN A 311 -2.10 -0.40 11.45
C ASN A 311 -1.05 -1.45 11.07
N ASN A 312 -0.68 -2.30 12.03
CA ASN A 312 0.24 -3.43 11.83
C ASN A 312 -0.40 -4.57 11.01
N ASN A 313 -1.07 -4.27 9.90
CA ASN A 313 -1.73 -5.25 9.05
C ASN A 313 -1.25 -5.15 7.61
N TYR A 314 0.02 -4.81 7.44
CA TYR A 314 0.72 -4.75 6.16
C TYR A 314 2.03 -5.54 6.24
N ILE A 315 2.38 -6.19 5.14
CA ILE A 315 3.65 -6.90 4.98
C ILE A 315 4.36 -6.42 3.71
N ASP A 316 5.68 -6.33 3.75
CA ASP A 316 6.49 -6.02 2.57
C ASP A 316 6.48 -7.23 1.61
N VAL A 317 5.95 -7.00 0.41
CA VAL A 317 5.87 -7.98 -0.68
C VAL A 317 6.61 -7.51 -1.93
N THR A 318 7.51 -6.54 -1.80
CA THR A 318 8.22 -5.93 -2.93
C THR A 318 8.93 -7.00 -3.78
N ASN A 319 9.58 -7.96 -3.13
CA ASN A 319 10.31 -9.06 -3.78
C ASN A 319 9.40 -10.13 -4.42
N ASN A 320 8.08 -10.12 -4.16
CA ASN A 320 7.14 -11.01 -4.85
C ASN A 320 6.90 -10.56 -6.30
N TYR A 321 7.19 -9.30 -6.62
CA TYR A 321 6.81 -8.68 -7.89
C TYR A 321 7.97 -8.16 -8.71
N ILE A 322 9.00 -7.64 -8.04
CA ILE A 322 10.14 -7.03 -8.72
C ILE A 322 11.46 -7.48 -8.09
N PRO A 323 12.58 -7.45 -8.84
CA PRO A 323 13.90 -7.62 -8.27
C PRO A 323 14.19 -6.55 -7.21
N THR A 324 14.75 -6.97 -6.09
CA THR A 324 15.13 -6.10 -4.99
C THR A 324 16.61 -6.21 -4.64
N THR A 325 17.11 -5.22 -3.92
CA THR A 325 18.46 -5.18 -3.35
C THR A 325 18.40 -4.70 -1.91
N ASP A 326 19.17 -5.34 -1.03
CA ASP A 326 19.40 -4.84 0.32
C ASP A 326 20.45 -3.73 0.28
N ILE A 327 20.06 -2.52 0.71
CA ILE A 327 20.95 -1.36 0.69
C ILE A 327 21.59 -1.19 2.07
N ARG A 328 22.91 -1.02 2.10
CA ARG A 328 23.70 -0.79 3.31
C ARG A 328 24.29 0.61 3.29
N ILE A 329 24.08 1.37 4.36
CA ILE A 329 24.57 2.74 4.48
C ILE A 329 25.33 2.89 5.79
N SER A 330 26.61 3.26 5.69
CA SER A 330 27.44 3.58 6.84
C SER A 330 27.37 5.09 7.14
N ILE A 331 26.98 5.45 8.37
CA ILE A 331 26.74 6.84 8.79
C ILE A 331 27.55 7.14 10.04
N LYS A 332 28.51 8.06 9.92
CA LYS A 332 29.49 8.36 10.99
C LYS A 332 28.88 8.97 12.26
N SER A 333 27.83 9.76 12.13
CA SER A 333 27.08 10.33 13.25
C SER A 333 25.72 9.64 13.31
N ILE A 334 25.29 9.17 14.48
CA ILE A 334 24.11 8.29 14.64
C ILE A 334 22.87 9.19 14.86
N PRO A 335 22.08 9.55 13.83
CA PRO A 335 20.74 10.02 14.10
C PRO A 335 19.91 8.86 14.69
N GLU A 336 18.92 9.19 15.53
CA GLU A 336 18.03 8.18 16.12
C GLU A 336 17.31 7.35 15.04
N GLU A 337 16.97 7.97 13.92
CA GLU A 337 16.26 7.33 12.83
C GLU A 337 16.82 7.70 11.46
N VAL A 338 17.04 6.67 10.63
CA VAL A 338 17.52 6.83 9.26
C VAL A 338 16.49 6.28 8.30
N TYR A 339 16.25 7.02 7.21
CA TYR A 339 15.36 6.60 6.16
C TYR A 339 16.04 6.68 4.78
N LEU A 340 15.53 5.90 3.84
CA LEU A 340 15.69 6.17 2.42
C LEU A 340 14.47 6.95 1.94
N ALA A 341 14.73 7.93 1.07
CA ALA A 341 13.72 8.69 0.35
C ALA A 341 13.83 8.46 -1.16
N VAL A 342 12.71 8.59 -1.85
CA VAL A 342 12.63 8.67 -3.31
C VAL A 342 12.12 10.04 -3.72
N TYR A 343 12.52 10.50 -4.90
CA TYR A 343 12.01 11.74 -5.45
C TYR A 343 10.63 11.50 -6.07
N ASN A 344 9.59 12.19 -5.61
CA ASN A 344 8.21 12.01 -6.06
C ASN A 344 7.38 13.26 -5.76
N ASN A 345 6.56 13.69 -6.71
CA ASN A 345 5.82 14.96 -6.67
C ASN A 345 6.75 16.17 -6.47
N ASN A 346 7.86 16.20 -7.21
CA ASN A 346 8.89 17.25 -7.18
C ASN A 346 9.56 17.47 -5.81
N LYS A 347 9.56 16.46 -4.94
CA LYS A 347 10.15 16.52 -3.58
C LYS A 347 10.75 15.17 -3.19
N TRP A 348 11.72 15.18 -2.28
CA TRP A 348 12.16 13.96 -1.59
C TRP A 348 11.10 13.54 -0.57
N LYS A 349 10.70 12.27 -0.63
CA LYS A 349 9.73 11.67 0.29
C LYS A 349 10.27 10.35 0.82
N GLU A 350 10.20 10.16 2.12
CA GLU A 350 10.61 8.94 2.80
C GLU A 350 9.81 7.72 2.30
N ILE A 351 10.49 6.57 2.24
CA ILE A 351 9.88 5.32 1.78
C ILE A 351 10.22 4.11 2.65
N SER A 352 11.39 4.08 3.29
CA SER A 352 11.80 2.94 4.10
C SER A 352 12.71 3.38 5.23
N LYS A 353 12.45 2.89 6.45
CA LYS A 353 13.29 3.08 7.62
C LYS A 353 14.40 2.03 7.64
N GLY A 354 15.60 2.46 7.99
CA GLY A 354 16.76 1.59 8.11
C GLY A 354 16.78 0.92 9.48
N SER A 355 17.08 -0.37 9.51
CA SER A 355 17.38 -1.09 10.74
C SER A 355 18.88 -0.97 11.06
N LEU A 356 19.22 -0.68 12.31
CA LEU A 356 20.62 -0.67 12.73
C LEU A 356 21.12 -2.12 12.77
N PHE A 357 22.11 -2.44 11.93
CA PHE A 357 22.65 -3.79 11.80
C PHE A 357 23.93 -3.96 12.64
N GLU A 358 24.88 -3.04 12.47
CA GLU A 358 26.13 -2.95 13.23
C GLU A 358 26.40 -1.47 13.56
N LYS A 359 27.40 -1.18 14.40
CA LYS A 359 27.76 0.19 14.78
C LYS A 359 27.87 1.06 13.52
N GLN A 360 26.99 2.06 13.40
CA GLN A 360 26.93 3.01 12.27
C GLN A 360 26.52 2.42 10.92
N LEU A 361 26.06 1.17 10.84
CA LEU A 361 25.64 0.52 9.59
C LEU A 361 24.13 0.27 9.61
N TYR A 362 23.40 0.95 8.71
CA TYR A 362 21.96 0.80 8.55
C TYR A 362 21.65 -0.08 7.33
N LEU A 363 20.70 -0.98 7.51
CA LEU A 363 20.24 -1.94 6.52
C LEU A 363 18.79 -1.67 6.12
N PHE A 364 18.58 -1.54 4.81
CA PHE A 364 17.27 -1.38 4.19
C PHE A 364 17.00 -2.61 3.33
N HIS A 365 16.11 -3.46 3.81
CA HIS A 365 15.79 -4.71 3.12
C HIS A 365 14.91 -4.47 1.90
N ASN A 366 14.97 -5.35 0.90
CA ASN A 366 13.99 -5.44 -0.18
C ASN A 366 13.70 -4.10 -0.90
N MET A 367 14.73 -3.31 -1.22
CA MET A 367 14.56 -2.06 -1.95
C MET A 367 14.45 -2.31 -3.45
N GLY A 368 13.46 -1.69 -4.11
CA GLY A 368 13.33 -1.76 -5.57
C GLY A 368 14.57 -1.30 -6.33
N ARG A 369 14.79 -1.86 -7.52
CA ARG A 369 15.90 -1.51 -8.42
C ARG A 369 15.49 -0.51 -9.50
N SER A 370 16.48 0.08 -10.17
CA SER A 370 16.33 1.12 -11.19
C SER A 370 15.71 2.41 -10.62
N ILE A 371 16.17 2.80 -9.42
CA ILE A 371 15.64 3.93 -8.65
C ILE A 371 16.80 4.69 -8.02
N ILE A 372 16.68 6.02 -7.95
CA ILE A 372 17.55 6.88 -7.15
C ILE A 372 16.95 7.08 -5.76
N TYR A 373 17.75 6.79 -4.74
CA TYR A 373 17.45 6.99 -3.33
C TYR A 373 18.30 8.10 -2.71
N LEU A 374 17.74 8.79 -1.73
CA LEU A 374 18.46 9.73 -0.88
C LEU A 374 18.43 9.25 0.58
N PRO A 375 19.59 9.02 1.21
CA PRO A 375 19.65 8.76 2.65
C PRO A 375 19.34 10.02 3.44
N ILE A 376 18.36 9.93 4.34
CA ILE A 376 17.84 11.09 5.09
C ILE A 376 17.62 10.76 6.58
N THR A 377 17.57 11.80 7.40
CA THR A 377 16.96 11.79 8.74
C THR A 377 15.79 12.77 8.75
N LYS A 378 14.79 12.49 9.58
CA LYS A 378 13.74 13.46 9.88
C LYS A 378 14.29 14.52 10.83
N THR A 379 13.88 15.77 10.65
CA THR A 379 14.14 16.87 11.59
C THR A 379 12.86 17.22 12.34
N ASN A 380 12.97 18.10 13.33
CA ASN A 380 11.79 18.71 13.96
C ASN A 380 10.85 19.29 12.89
N TYR A 381 9.54 19.26 13.16
CA TYR A 381 8.48 19.78 12.27
C TYR A 381 8.36 19.06 10.92
N ASN A 382 8.61 17.75 10.86
CA ASN A 382 8.50 16.93 9.63
C ASN A 382 9.43 17.36 8.48
N GLY A 383 10.49 18.11 8.78
CA GLY A 383 11.53 18.41 7.79
C GLY A 383 12.37 17.17 7.48
N ILE A 384 13.04 17.20 6.33
CA ILE A 384 13.94 16.14 5.86
C ILE A 384 15.34 16.73 5.73
N LYS A 385 16.34 16.04 6.27
CA LYS A 385 17.75 16.39 6.11
C LYS A 385 18.51 15.23 5.46
N ALA A 386 19.19 15.51 4.36
CA ALA A 386 20.12 14.56 3.76
C ALA A 386 21.32 14.31 4.68
N ILE A 387 21.70 13.04 4.83
CA ILE A 387 22.80 12.62 5.71
C ILE A 387 23.93 11.90 4.98
N ASP A 388 23.71 11.53 3.71
CA ASP A 388 24.72 11.00 2.79
C ASP A 388 24.33 11.41 1.35
N SER A 389 25.22 11.16 0.39
CA SER A 389 24.98 11.44 -1.02
C SER A 389 23.84 10.60 -1.61
N PRO A 390 23.11 11.13 -2.62
CA PRO A 390 22.18 10.32 -3.39
C PRO A 390 22.87 9.07 -3.96
N LEU A 391 22.10 8.00 -4.13
CA LEU A 391 22.59 6.74 -4.68
C LEU A 391 21.56 6.13 -5.63
N SER A 392 22.00 5.42 -6.65
CA SER A 392 21.13 4.57 -7.48
C SER A 392 21.39 3.11 -7.19
N VAL A 393 20.35 2.32 -7.39
CA VAL A 393 20.46 0.86 -7.53
C VAL A 393 20.13 0.53 -8.97
N ASP A 394 21.07 -0.02 -9.72
CA ASP A 394 20.82 -0.40 -11.12
C ASP A 394 19.98 -1.70 -11.23
N PHE A 395 19.65 -2.11 -12.45
CA PHE A 395 18.83 -3.30 -12.69
C PHE A 395 19.47 -4.60 -12.19
N LEU A 396 20.81 -4.68 -12.16
CA LEU A 396 21.57 -5.82 -11.63
C LEU A 396 21.66 -5.80 -10.11
N GLY A 397 21.36 -4.66 -9.48
CA GLY A 397 21.44 -4.45 -8.05
C GLY A 397 22.75 -3.81 -7.60
N ASN A 398 23.59 -3.31 -8.52
CA ASN A 398 24.79 -2.57 -8.16
C ASN A 398 24.42 -1.18 -7.63
N ILE A 399 25.15 -0.73 -6.61
CA ILE A 399 24.91 0.55 -5.96
C ILE A 399 25.96 1.56 -6.43
N ARG A 400 25.52 2.70 -6.98
CA ARG A 400 26.39 3.84 -7.30
C ARG A 400 26.00 5.05 -6.46
N LYS A 401 26.98 5.69 -5.81
CA LYS A 401 26.79 6.95 -5.08
C LYS A 401 27.16 8.15 -5.94
N TYR A 402 26.35 9.20 -5.90
CA TYR A 402 26.53 10.44 -6.64
C TYR A 402 27.09 11.53 -5.72
N LYS A 403 28.42 11.54 -5.61
CA LYS A 403 29.16 12.58 -4.88
C LYS A 403 29.55 13.67 -5.86
N ILE A 404 28.92 14.83 -5.72
CA ILE A 404 29.20 16.00 -6.56
C ILE A 404 30.71 16.24 -6.69
N ASN A 405 31.18 16.39 -7.93
CA ASN A 405 32.54 16.77 -8.24
C ASN A 405 32.53 18.19 -8.81
N ASN A 406 33.09 19.13 -8.05
CA ASN A 406 33.15 20.53 -8.46
C ASN A 406 34.33 20.84 -9.38
N GLU A 407 35.36 19.99 -9.40
CA GLU A 407 36.56 20.13 -10.23
C GLU A 407 36.31 19.66 -11.66
N SER A 408 35.49 18.61 -11.82
CA SER A 408 35.07 18.12 -13.13
C SER A 408 33.73 18.74 -13.52
N LYS A 409 33.75 19.53 -14.60
CA LYS A 409 32.56 20.19 -15.17
C LYS A 409 32.11 19.51 -16.46
N VAL A 410 30.80 19.54 -16.70
CA VAL A 410 30.16 18.99 -17.91
C VAL A 410 29.22 20.01 -18.53
N ASP A 411 29.06 19.91 -19.84
CA ASP A 411 28.04 20.63 -20.60
C ASP A 411 26.91 19.67 -20.93
N ILE A 412 25.68 20.02 -20.56
CA ILE A 412 24.52 19.13 -20.66
C ILE A 412 23.54 19.69 -21.69
N ASN A 413 23.28 18.91 -22.74
CA ASN A 413 22.19 19.20 -23.69
C ASN A 413 20.86 18.73 -23.11
N LEU A 414 19.98 19.69 -22.83
CA LEU A 414 18.69 19.48 -22.17
C LEU A 414 17.52 19.44 -23.16
N THR A 415 17.75 19.61 -24.46
CA THR A 415 16.71 19.80 -25.47
C THR A 415 15.65 18.71 -25.45
N GLN A 416 16.07 17.44 -25.48
CA GLN A 416 15.13 16.32 -25.45
C GLN A 416 14.41 16.20 -24.11
N TYR A 417 15.10 16.50 -23.01
CA TYR A 417 14.52 16.40 -21.67
C TYR A 417 13.46 17.49 -21.44
N LEU A 418 13.77 18.74 -21.79
CA LEU A 418 12.86 19.88 -21.69
C LEU A 418 11.62 19.70 -22.56
N SER A 419 11.78 19.20 -23.79
CA SER A 419 10.67 18.85 -24.66
C SER A 419 9.73 17.81 -24.04
N LYS A 420 10.28 16.75 -23.41
CA LYS A 420 9.49 15.71 -22.72
C LYS A 420 8.65 16.25 -21.55
N ILE A 421 9.11 17.31 -20.88
CA ILE A 421 8.37 17.96 -19.78
C ILE A 421 7.61 19.21 -20.23
N HIS A 422 7.42 19.38 -21.54
CA HIS A 422 6.69 20.48 -22.17
C HIS A 422 7.21 21.88 -21.83
N ILE A 423 8.54 22.00 -21.68
CA ILE A 423 9.24 23.28 -21.58
C ILE A 423 9.98 23.49 -22.89
N ILE A 424 9.41 24.28 -23.78
CA ILE A 424 10.01 24.56 -25.10
C ILE A 424 10.12 26.06 -25.40
N ASP A 425 9.42 26.90 -24.63
CA ASP A 425 9.42 28.36 -24.77
C ASP A 425 9.74 29.03 -23.43
N ASN A 426 10.14 30.31 -23.51
CA ASN A 426 10.46 31.14 -22.35
C ASN A 426 11.51 30.48 -21.43
N ILE A 427 12.57 29.93 -22.03
CA ILE A 427 13.62 29.17 -21.32
C ILE A 427 14.29 30.00 -20.23
N ASP A 428 14.33 31.32 -20.37
CA ASP A 428 14.87 32.25 -19.38
C ASP A 428 14.19 32.16 -18.01
N ASN A 429 12.99 31.58 -17.92
CA ASN A 429 12.30 31.31 -16.65
C ASN A 429 12.82 30.06 -15.94
N TYR A 430 13.69 29.29 -16.55
CA TYR A 430 14.12 27.98 -16.08
C TYR A 430 15.63 27.89 -15.91
N GLU A 431 16.05 27.09 -14.93
CA GLU A 431 17.45 26.80 -14.66
C GLU A 431 17.66 25.30 -14.46
N LEU A 432 18.87 24.83 -14.75
CA LEU A 432 19.27 23.47 -14.40
C LEU A 432 19.60 23.45 -12.91
N ALA A 433 18.80 22.75 -12.13
CA ALA A 433 19.09 22.47 -10.73
C ALA A 433 19.98 21.23 -10.61
N TYR A 434 20.95 21.27 -9.71
CA TYR A 434 21.83 20.15 -9.35
C TYR A 434 21.90 19.97 -7.85
N TRP A 435 22.03 18.72 -7.40
CA TRP A 435 22.14 18.43 -5.96
C TRP A 435 23.54 18.74 -5.45
N ASN A 436 23.63 19.69 -4.53
CA ASN A 436 24.85 20.16 -3.92
C ASN A 436 24.90 19.75 -2.45
N ILE A 437 25.44 18.56 -2.20
CA ILE A 437 25.64 17.93 -0.88
C ILE A 437 24.31 17.66 -0.14
N SER A 438 23.57 18.70 0.25
CA SER A 438 22.35 18.63 1.04
C SER A 438 21.21 19.53 0.55
N HIS A 439 21.40 20.28 -0.53
CA HIS A 439 20.39 21.20 -1.07
C HIS A 439 20.48 21.27 -2.61
N TRP A 440 19.47 21.86 -3.25
CA TRP A 440 19.50 22.15 -4.68
C TRP A 440 20.21 23.49 -4.92
N SER A 441 21.21 23.50 -5.79
CA SER A 441 21.77 24.70 -6.41
C SER A 441 21.35 24.74 -7.88
N SER A 442 21.48 25.88 -8.56
CA SER A 442 21.07 26.01 -9.97
C SER A 442 22.08 26.77 -10.83
N ILE A 443 21.98 26.57 -12.15
CA ILE A 443 22.74 27.29 -13.17
C ILE A 443 21.83 27.63 -14.36
N PRO A 444 22.06 28.77 -15.06
CA PRO A 444 21.27 29.14 -16.23
C PRO A 444 21.30 28.11 -17.35
N ILE A 445 20.18 28.00 -18.08
CA ILE A 445 20.10 27.26 -19.34
C ILE A 445 20.21 28.28 -20.47
N SER A 446 21.07 28.01 -21.44
CA SER A 446 21.25 28.83 -22.64
C SER A 446 20.58 28.18 -23.84
N GLU A 447 20.00 28.98 -24.73
CA GLU A 447 19.47 28.53 -26.01
C GLU A 447 20.45 28.85 -27.14
N ASN A 448 20.72 27.86 -27.98
CA ASN A 448 21.50 28.01 -29.19
C ASN A 448 20.73 27.41 -30.38
N LYS A 449 20.56 28.19 -31.45
CA LYS A 449 19.79 27.78 -32.64
C LYS A 449 20.29 26.49 -33.29
N ASN A 450 21.58 26.15 -33.16
CA ASN A 450 22.18 24.99 -33.78
C ASN A 450 22.30 23.77 -32.84
N THR A 451 22.43 24.01 -31.53
CA THR A 451 22.71 22.95 -30.54
C THR A 451 21.59 22.76 -29.51
N GLY A 452 20.51 23.54 -29.61
CA GLY A 452 19.36 23.50 -28.71
C GLY A 452 19.64 24.12 -27.34
N PHE A 453 18.99 23.60 -26.31
CA PHE A 453 19.08 24.10 -24.94
C PHE A 453 20.22 23.41 -24.18
N ASN A 454 21.16 24.19 -23.65
CA ASN A 454 22.38 23.70 -23.01
C ASN A 454 22.66 24.39 -21.68
N ALA A 455 23.08 23.63 -20.68
CA ALA A 455 23.65 24.14 -19.44
C ALA A 455 25.15 23.86 -19.43
N HIS A 456 25.96 24.91 -19.31
CA HIS A 456 27.42 24.83 -19.42
C HIS A 456 28.11 24.82 -18.07
N GLN A 457 29.28 24.16 -17.99
CA GLN A 457 30.18 24.16 -16.84
C GLN A 457 29.51 23.71 -15.53
N VAL A 458 28.62 22.72 -15.63
CA VAL A 458 27.85 22.19 -14.50
C VAL A 458 28.71 21.19 -13.71
N PRO A 459 28.71 21.18 -12.35
CA PRO A 459 29.36 20.13 -11.59
C PRO A 459 28.90 18.73 -12.02
N SER A 460 29.83 17.79 -12.09
CA SER A 460 29.57 16.40 -12.50
C SER A 460 29.31 15.46 -11.30
N ASN A 461 28.99 14.19 -11.61
CA ASN A 461 28.76 13.11 -10.64
C ASN A 461 27.72 13.44 -9.54
N THR A 462 26.68 14.18 -9.93
CA THR A 462 25.52 14.49 -9.09
C THR A 462 24.22 14.18 -9.85
N ILE A 463 23.09 14.48 -9.21
CA ILE A 463 21.75 14.40 -9.82
C ILE A 463 21.26 15.80 -10.17
N TYR A 464 20.40 15.87 -11.19
CA TYR A 464 19.91 17.10 -11.80
C TYR A 464 18.39 17.09 -11.95
N THR A 465 17.79 18.27 -12.06
CA THR A 465 16.38 18.49 -12.41
C THR A 465 16.20 19.93 -12.89
N ILE A 466 14.98 20.41 -13.13
CA ILE A 466 14.73 21.77 -13.63
C ILE A 466 14.10 22.63 -12.54
N LEU A 467 14.56 23.86 -12.38
CA LEU A 467 13.98 24.86 -11.48
C LEU A 467 13.17 25.88 -12.30
N ASP A 468 11.90 26.08 -11.95
CA ASP A 468 11.07 27.18 -12.45
C ASP A 468 11.23 28.40 -11.53
N LYS A 469 11.91 29.43 -12.02
CA LYS A 469 12.25 30.63 -11.23
C LYS A 469 11.04 31.47 -10.85
N ARG A 470 9.93 31.36 -11.59
CA ARG A 470 8.72 32.18 -11.35
C ARG A 470 8.05 31.83 -10.03
N ASN A 471 8.20 30.59 -9.58
CA ASN A 471 7.55 30.05 -8.38
C ASN A 471 8.51 29.26 -7.47
N PHE A 472 9.80 29.20 -7.83
CA PHE A 472 10.85 28.44 -7.15
C PHE A 472 10.50 26.95 -6.96
N ARG A 473 9.77 26.36 -7.90
CA ARG A 473 9.41 24.93 -7.87
C ARG A 473 10.27 24.14 -8.83
N LEU A 474 10.68 22.96 -8.38
CA LEU A 474 11.31 21.97 -9.26
C LEU A 474 10.28 21.36 -10.21
N LYS A 475 10.72 21.03 -11.42
CA LYS A 475 9.93 20.53 -12.52
C LYS A 475 10.59 19.30 -13.14
N GLY A 476 9.75 18.32 -13.45
CA GLY A 476 10.21 17.06 -14.00
C GLY A 476 10.87 16.17 -12.95
N ARG A 477 11.41 15.07 -13.43
CA ARG A 477 12.01 14.04 -12.58
C ARG A 477 13.50 14.34 -12.38
N ILE A 478 14.09 13.75 -11.35
CA ILE A 478 15.54 13.80 -11.22
C ILE A 478 16.19 12.89 -12.27
N PHE A 479 17.38 13.26 -12.71
CA PHE A 479 18.19 12.47 -13.64
C PHE A 479 19.67 12.57 -13.30
N THR A 480 20.47 11.70 -13.89
CA THR A 480 21.93 11.73 -13.86
C THR A 480 22.47 11.94 -15.26
N TYR A 481 23.73 12.34 -15.39
CA TYR A 481 24.36 12.57 -16.68
C TYR A 481 25.68 11.79 -16.74
N ASP A 482 25.78 10.88 -17.70
CA ASP A 482 26.97 10.07 -17.91
C ASP A 482 27.16 9.75 -19.39
N ASN A 483 28.41 9.69 -19.86
CA ASN A 483 28.76 9.42 -21.26
C ASN A 483 27.94 10.23 -22.28
N ASN A 484 27.72 11.52 -22.00
CA ASN A 484 26.92 12.44 -22.79
C ASN A 484 25.42 12.09 -22.91
N ILE A 485 24.90 11.25 -22.02
CA ILE A 485 23.52 10.78 -22.03
C ILE A 485 22.85 11.15 -20.69
N ILE A 486 21.61 11.66 -20.79
CA ILE A 486 20.73 11.81 -19.63
C ILE A 486 20.19 10.43 -19.27
N ILE A 487 20.56 9.95 -18.09
CA ILE A 487 20.13 8.66 -17.54
C ILE A 487 19.14 8.92 -16.43
N TRP A 488 18.07 8.13 -16.44
CA TRP A 488 16.97 8.29 -15.52
C TRP A 488 16.86 7.14 -14.53
#